data_AF-A0A2N9LA94-F1
#
_entry.id   AF-A0A2N9LA94-F1
#
_cell.length_a   1.000
_cell.length_b   1.000
_cell.length_c   1.000
_cell.angle_alpha   90.00
_cell.angle_beta   90.00
_cell.angle_gamma   90.00
#
_symmetry.space_group_name_H-M   'P 1'
#
loop_
_entity.id
_entity.type
_entity.pdbx_description
1 polymer ?
#
loop_
_entity_poly.entity_id
_entity_poly.type
_entity_poly.pdbx_seq_one_letter_code
_entity_poly.pdbx_strand_id
1 'polypeptide(L)'
;MRNGVLDYDAQYSVNRKALQRWTEERLAIRDLEDGSVEAVFRYDGTTCTNMGRPLKFVYNVKLGPREEGYPITGQRCAPGDGDLGYESMCKFIEDPTALMTAIGSENPLNGERLNAVLKWWRGVNAAGCFCEAASREHKWGLVLETIHYALAQRELAQDTEP
;
A
#
# COMPACT_ATOMS: atom_id res chain seq x y z
N MET A 1 -21.84 6.85 19.32
CA MET A 1 -20.58 6.25 18.86
C MET A 1 -20.75 5.98 17.37
N ARG A 2 -19.88 6.53 16.52
CA ARG A 2 -19.90 6.22 15.07
C ARG A 2 -19.49 4.76 14.94
N ASN A 3 -20.35 3.94 14.35
CA ASN A 3 -20.22 2.47 14.38
C ASN A 3 -19.49 1.96 13.13
N GLY A 4 -18.35 2.58 12.83
CA GLY A 4 -17.49 2.19 11.71
C GLY A 4 -16.66 0.96 12.04
N VAL A 5 -16.40 0.13 11.04
CA VAL A 5 -15.50 -1.03 11.21
C VAL A 5 -14.03 -0.59 11.19
N LEU A 6 -13.75 0.50 10.49
CA LEU A 6 -12.45 1.17 10.47
C LEU A 6 -12.38 2.32 11.48
N ASP A 7 -11.17 2.62 11.94
CA ASP A 7 -10.94 3.77 12.83
C ASP A 7 -10.95 5.09 12.04
N TYR A 8 -12.06 5.83 12.14
CA TYR A 8 -12.26 7.11 11.45
C TYR A 8 -11.31 8.23 11.96
N ASP A 9 -10.95 8.15 13.24
CA ASP A 9 -10.09 9.13 13.93
C ASP A 9 -8.63 8.63 14.00
N ALA A 10 -8.30 7.61 13.22
CA ALA A 10 -6.98 6.99 13.14
C ALA A 10 -5.84 8.03 13.06
N GLN A 11 -4.81 7.78 13.86
CA GLN A 11 -3.55 8.50 13.79
C GLN A 11 -2.62 7.77 12.81
N TYR A 12 -2.54 8.30 11.60
CA TYR A 12 -1.64 7.79 10.57
C TYR A 12 -0.21 8.28 10.78
N SER A 13 0.76 7.46 10.38
CA SER A 13 2.16 7.90 10.30
C SER A 13 2.37 8.93 9.17
N VAL A 14 1.48 8.92 8.17
CA VAL A 14 1.46 9.86 7.05
C VAL A 14 0.49 11.00 7.32
N ASN A 15 0.84 12.22 6.89
CA ASN A 15 -0.08 13.35 6.95
C ASN A 15 -1.35 13.07 6.12
N ARG A 16 -2.53 13.35 6.69
CA ARG A 16 -3.84 13.17 6.04
C ARG A 16 -3.97 13.84 4.67
N LYS A 17 -3.35 15.00 4.44
CA LYS A 17 -3.34 15.66 3.11
C LYS A 17 -2.61 14.83 2.06
N ALA A 18 -1.53 14.15 2.44
CA ALA A 18 -0.80 13.26 1.54
C ALA A 18 -1.61 11.99 1.27
N LEU A 19 -2.26 11.41 2.30
CA LEU A 19 -3.17 10.26 2.13
C LEU A 19 -4.34 10.57 1.21
N GLN A 20 -4.98 11.74 1.38
CA GLN A 20 -6.04 12.19 0.50
C GLN A 20 -5.55 12.30 -0.95
N ARG A 21 -4.45 13.02 -1.17
CA ARG A 21 -3.88 13.18 -2.50
C ARG A 21 -3.52 11.83 -3.14
N TRP A 22 -2.92 10.91 -2.40
CA TRP A 22 -2.58 9.59 -2.92
C TRP A 22 -3.81 8.71 -3.17
N THR A 23 -4.87 8.87 -2.38
CA THR A 23 -6.16 8.22 -2.64
C THR A 23 -6.70 8.66 -4.00
N GLU A 24 -6.62 9.95 -4.31
CA GLU A 24 -7.14 10.52 -5.57
C GLU A 24 -6.23 10.23 -6.79
N GLU A 25 -4.91 10.29 -6.61
CA GLU A 25 -3.94 10.23 -7.74
C GLU A 25 -3.41 8.82 -8.02
N ARG A 26 -3.37 7.94 -7.02
CA ARG A 26 -2.53 6.72 -7.04
C ARG A 26 -3.29 5.45 -6.67
N LEU A 27 -4.48 5.54 -6.12
CA LEU A 27 -5.23 4.41 -5.61
C LEU A 27 -6.50 4.19 -6.44
N ALA A 28 -6.67 2.97 -6.94
CA ALA A 28 -7.93 2.48 -7.45
C ALA A 28 -8.49 1.44 -6.49
N ILE A 29 -9.78 1.54 -6.15
CA ILE A 29 -10.50 0.57 -5.32
C ILE A 29 -11.71 0.08 -6.09
N ARG A 30 -11.89 -1.24 -6.13
CA ARG A 30 -13.04 -1.91 -6.71
C ARG A 30 -13.70 -2.82 -5.66
N ASP A 31 -14.97 -2.58 -5.42
CA ASP A 31 -15.82 -3.46 -4.62
C ASP A 31 -16.26 -4.66 -5.48
N LEU A 32 -16.26 -5.84 -4.88
CA LEU A 32 -16.65 -7.10 -5.52
C LEU A 32 -18.03 -7.55 -5.03
N GLU A 33 -18.67 -8.46 -5.78
CA GLU A 33 -20.04 -8.92 -5.51
C GLU A 33 -20.20 -9.63 -4.16
N ASP A 34 -19.13 -10.23 -3.64
CA ASP A 34 -19.08 -10.91 -2.34
C ASP A 34 -18.77 -9.96 -1.17
N GLY A 35 -18.74 -8.64 -1.42
CA GLY A 35 -18.40 -7.62 -0.43
C GLY A 35 -16.89 -7.43 -0.21
N SER A 36 -16.05 -8.27 -0.83
CA SER A 36 -14.60 -8.09 -0.79
C SER A 36 -14.16 -6.88 -1.63
N VAL A 37 -12.94 -6.42 -1.39
CA VAL A 37 -12.39 -5.21 -2.02
C VAL A 37 -11.03 -5.50 -2.63
N GLU A 38 -10.84 -5.09 -3.88
CA GLU A 38 -9.54 -5.05 -4.52
C GLU A 38 -9.02 -3.62 -4.60
N ALA A 39 -7.83 -3.40 -4.04
CA ALA A 39 -7.15 -2.12 -4.02
C ALA A 39 -5.84 -2.21 -4.80
N VAL A 40 -5.64 -1.29 -5.75
CA VAL A 40 -4.45 -1.18 -6.57
C VAL A 40 -3.81 0.19 -6.34
N PHE A 41 -2.65 0.20 -5.70
CA PHE A 41 -1.88 1.42 -5.46
C PHE A 41 -0.68 1.49 -6.39
N ARG A 42 -0.56 2.58 -7.14
CA ARG A 42 0.62 2.87 -7.96
C ARG A 42 1.62 3.73 -7.20
N TYR A 43 2.79 3.16 -6.96
CA TYR A 43 3.94 3.91 -6.50
C TYR A 43 4.69 4.47 -7.70
N ASP A 44 4.76 5.80 -7.78
CA ASP A 44 5.63 6.53 -8.70
C ASP A 44 6.73 7.22 -7.87
N GLY A 45 8.00 6.91 -8.18
CA GLY A 45 9.13 7.53 -7.50
C GLY A 45 10.43 7.47 -8.29
N THR A 46 11.47 8.02 -7.68
CA THR A 46 12.87 7.89 -8.08
C THR A 46 13.62 7.36 -6.86
N THR A 47 14.24 6.18 -6.94
CA THR A 47 15.06 5.66 -5.85
C THR A 47 16.48 6.23 -5.90
N CYS A 48 17.17 6.26 -4.75
CA CYS A 48 18.56 6.67 -4.69
C CYS A 48 19.41 5.85 -5.70
N THR A 49 20.17 6.57 -6.53
CA THR A 49 21.11 6.06 -7.54
C THR A 49 20.56 5.27 -8.73
N ASN A 50 19.25 5.27 -9.02
CA ASN A 50 18.72 4.73 -10.29
C ASN A 50 19.10 5.56 -11.55
N MET A 51 20.20 6.31 -11.50
CA MET A 51 20.62 7.26 -12.54
C MET A 51 19.51 8.25 -12.95
N GLY A 52 18.56 8.57 -12.04
CA GLY A 52 17.42 9.44 -12.31
C GLY A 52 16.27 8.79 -13.11
N ARG A 53 16.30 7.48 -13.36
CA ARG A 53 15.23 6.78 -14.07
C ARG A 53 13.97 6.67 -13.20
N PRO A 54 12.80 7.03 -13.74
CA PRO A 54 11.52 6.80 -13.09
C PRO A 54 11.36 5.32 -12.74
N LEU A 55 10.77 5.06 -11.59
CA LEU A 55 10.53 3.72 -11.08
C LEU A 55 9.07 3.61 -10.67
N LYS A 56 8.36 2.66 -11.29
CA LYS A 56 6.96 2.39 -11.03
C LYS A 56 6.78 1.00 -10.47
N PHE A 57 6.13 0.92 -9.32
CA PHE A 57 5.69 -0.34 -8.72
C PHE A 57 4.19 -0.28 -8.47
N VAL A 58 3.53 -1.43 -8.59
CA VAL A 58 2.10 -1.60 -8.33
C VAL A 58 1.94 -2.54 -7.16
N TYR A 59 1.18 -2.07 -6.17
CA TYR A 59 0.79 -2.83 -5.00
C TYR A 59 -0.66 -3.24 -5.15
N ASN A 60 -0.90 -4.55 -5.17
CA ASN A 60 -2.24 -5.12 -5.21
C ASN A 60 -2.55 -5.66 -3.83
N VAL A 61 -3.68 -5.23 -3.26
CA VAL A 61 -4.17 -5.69 -1.97
C VAL A 61 -5.59 -6.20 -2.15
N LYS A 62 -5.83 -7.42 -1.67
CA LYS A 62 -7.16 -8.01 -1.56
C LYS A 62 -7.59 -7.95 -0.10
N LEU A 63 -8.77 -7.41 0.12
CA LEU A 63 -9.40 -7.29 1.41
C LEU A 63 -10.71 -8.08 1.37
N GLY A 64 -11.03 -8.80 2.44
CA GLY A 64 -12.34 -9.42 2.60
C GLY A 64 -13.43 -8.39 2.94
N PRO A 65 -14.64 -8.87 3.27
CA PRO A 65 -15.80 -8.03 3.47
C PRO A 65 -15.67 -7.01 4.61
N ARG A 66 -16.41 -5.90 4.49
CA ARG A 66 -16.46 -4.81 5.48
C ARG A 66 -16.84 -5.34 6.85
N GLU A 67 -17.89 -6.15 6.94
CA GLU A 67 -18.43 -6.72 8.17
C GLU A 67 -17.41 -7.56 8.98
N GLU A 68 -16.36 -8.05 8.33
CA GLU A 68 -15.29 -8.82 8.96
C GLU A 68 -14.08 -7.98 9.40
N GLY A 69 -14.06 -6.68 9.07
CA GLY A 69 -12.91 -5.83 9.36
C GLY A 69 -11.96 -5.60 8.20
N TYR A 70 -12.38 -5.86 6.96
CA TYR A 70 -11.50 -5.90 5.78
C TYR A 70 -10.25 -6.76 6.06
N PRO A 71 -10.41 -8.06 6.34
CA PRO A 71 -9.26 -8.94 6.52
C PRO A 71 -8.39 -8.93 5.26
N ILE A 72 -7.08 -8.74 5.41
CA ILE A 72 -6.14 -8.70 4.29
C ILE A 72 -5.91 -10.15 3.84
N THR A 73 -6.49 -10.53 2.69
CA THR A 73 -6.44 -11.89 2.15
C THR A 73 -5.39 -12.06 1.06
N GLY A 74 -4.85 -10.96 0.54
CA GLY A 74 -3.76 -11.00 -0.43
C GLY A 74 -3.00 -9.69 -0.51
N GLN A 75 -1.69 -9.79 -0.68
CA GLN A 75 -0.78 -8.67 -0.92
C GLN A 75 0.24 -9.08 -1.97
N ARG A 76 0.48 -8.22 -2.94
CA ARG A 76 1.53 -8.42 -3.95
C ARG A 76 2.10 -7.09 -4.40
N CYS A 77 3.43 -7.02 -4.48
CA CYS A 77 4.13 -5.91 -5.11
C CYS A 77 4.85 -6.42 -6.37
N ALA A 78 4.79 -5.65 -7.46
CA ALA A 78 5.51 -5.94 -8.70
C ALA A 78 5.84 -4.63 -9.44
N PRO A 79 6.80 -4.64 -10.38
CA PRO A 79 6.99 -3.51 -11.29
C PRO A 79 5.69 -3.21 -12.04
N GLY A 80 5.45 -1.93 -12.30
CA GLY A 80 4.32 -1.52 -13.13
C GLY A 80 4.49 -1.94 -14.58
N ASP A 81 3.39 -2.06 -15.31
CA ASP A 81 3.41 -2.47 -16.71
C ASP A 81 4.31 -1.55 -17.55
N GLY A 82 5.25 -2.18 -18.26
CA GLY A 82 6.22 -1.48 -19.10
C GLY A 82 7.28 -0.66 -18.34
N ASP A 83 7.31 -0.70 -17.01
CA ASP A 83 8.42 -0.13 -16.26
C ASP A 83 9.68 -0.97 -16.46
N LEU A 84 10.79 -0.34 -16.80
CA LEU A 84 12.12 -0.95 -16.85
C LEU A 84 13.09 -0.20 -15.93
N GLY A 85 12.58 0.74 -15.14
CA GLY A 85 13.38 1.54 -14.22
C GLY A 85 13.98 0.68 -13.13
N TYR A 86 13.25 -0.34 -12.67
CA TYR A 86 13.72 -1.30 -11.67
C TYR A 86 14.98 -2.07 -12.11
N GLU A 87 15.20 -2.26 -13.41
CA GLU A 87 16.36 -2.99 -13.93
C GLU A 87 17.70 -2.26 -13.69
N SER A 88 17.63 -0.95 -13.46
CA SER A 88 18.79 -0.10 -13.18
C SER A 88 19.09 0.04 -11.68
N MET A 89 18.36 -0.67 -10.80
CA MET A 89 18.67 -0.73 -9.37
C MET A 89 19.91 -1.55 -9.10
N CYS A 90 20.77 -1.10 -8.18
CA CYS A 90 22.03 -1.78 -7.84
C CYS A 90 21.85 -3.26 -7.49
N LYS A 91 20.84 -3.60 -6.67
CA LYS A 91 20.55 -4.99 -6.31
C LYS A 91 19.95 -5.81 -7.44
N PHE A 92 19.30 -5.17 -8.41
CA PHE A 92 18.84 -5.88 -9.61
C PHE A 92 20.02 -6.27 -10.49
N ILE A 93 20.99 -5.35 -10.65
CA ILE A 93 22.21 -5.60 -11.43
C ILE A 93 23.06 -6.71 -10.78
N GLU A 94 23.11 -6.75 -9.45
CA GLU A 94 23.84 -7.77 -8.69
C GLU A 94 23.17 -9.15 -8.73
N ASP A 95 21.88 -9.20 -8.41
CA ASP A 95 21.09 -10.45 -8.40
C ASP A 95 19.60 -10.15 -8.65
N PRO A 96 19.15 -10.20 -9.92
CA PRO A 96 17.78 -9.84 -10.28
C PRO A 96 16.77 -10.82 -9.70
N THR A 97 17.11 -12.12 -9.66
CA THR A 97 16.21 -13.15 -9.14
C THR A 97 15.98 -12.97 -7.65
N ALA A 98 17.04 -12.75 -6.86
CA ALA A 98 16.90 -12.55 -5.42
C ALA A 98 16.08 -11.29 -5.09
N LEU A 99 16.34 -10.15 -5.76
CA LEU A 99 15.60 -8.92 -5.51
C LEU A 99 14.13 -9.06 -5.89
N MET A 100 13.82 -9.59 -7.08
CA MET A 100 12.44 -9.71 -7.53
C MET A 100 11.65 -10.76 -6.74
N THR A 101 12.32 -11.82 -6.28
CA THR A 101 11.72 -12.79 -5.35
C THR A 101 11.39 -12.13 -4.02
N ALA A 102 12.34 -11.36 -3.45
CA ALA A 102 12.11 -10.64 -2.20
C ALA A 102 10.89 -9.70 -2.31
N ILE A 103 10.86 -8.82 -3.32
CA ILE A 103 9.74 -7.89 -3.56
C ILE A 103 8.41 -8.64 -3.75
N GLY A 104 8.41 -9.70 -4.57
CA GLY A 104 7.19 -10.44 -4.88
C GLY A 104 6.64 -11.29 -3.73
N SER A 105 7.49 -11.66 -2.77
CA SER A 105 7.13 -12.48 -1.61
C SER A 105 6.61 -11.69 -0.41
N GLU A 106 6.81 -10.37 -0.39
CA GLU A 106 6.45 -9.51 0.75
C GLU A 106 4.93 -9.34 0.88
N ASN A 107 4.41 -9.69 2.06
CA ASN A 107 2.99 -9.64 2.40
C ASN A 107 2.78 -9.36 3.91
N PRO A 108 3.31 -8.24 4.44
CA PRO A 108 3.61 -8.05 5.87
C PRO A 108 2.42 -8.20 6.82
N LEU A 109 1.21 -7.83 6.39
CA LEU A 109 -0.02 -7.92 7.21
C LEU A 109 -1.04 -8.94 6.67
N ASN A 110 -0.60 -9.96 5.92
CA ASN A 110 -1.53 -10.94 5.37
C ASN A 110 -2.18 -11.78 6.49
N GLY A 111 -3.51 -11.90 6.46
CA GLY A 111 -4.30 -12.54 7.50
C GLY A 111 -4.76 -11.61 8.61
N GLU A 112 -4.22 -10.39 8.71
CA GLU A 112 -4.64 -9.39 9.69
C GLU A 112 -5.82 -8.55 9.17
N ARG A 113 -6.53 -7.89 10.08
CA ARG A 113 -7.51 -6.85 9.71
C ARG A 113 -6.82 -5.57 9.29
N LEU A 114 -7.46 -4.77 8.41
CA LEU A 114 -6.84 -3.55 7.89
C LEU A 114 -6.44 -2.54 8.99
N ASN A 115 -7.19 -2.45 10.09
CA ASN A 115 -6.83 -1.62 11.28
C ASN A 115 -5.45 -1.97 11.87
N ALA A 116 -4.90 -3.16 11.62
CA ALA A 116 -3.58 -3.56 12.11
C ALA A 116 -2.46 -2.64 11.60
N VAL A 117 -2.63 -2.01 10.43
CA VAL A 117 -1.64 -1.07 9.87
C VAL A 117 -1.36 0.11 10.81
N LEU A 118 -2.36 0.55 11.58
CA LEU A 118 -2.26 1.68 12.49
C LEU A 118 -1.35 1.39 13.70
N LYS A 119 -1.13 0.12 14.02
CA LYS A 119 -0.27 -0.34 15.12
C LYS A 119 1.03 -0.94 14.64
N TRP A 120 1.20 -1.10 13.33
CA TRP A 120 2.36 -1.75 12.75
C TRP A 120 3.58 -0.83 12.79
N TRP A 121 4.48 -1.13 13.73
CA TRP A 121 5.78 -0.47 13.82
C TRP A 121 6.67 -0.88 12.66
N ARG A 122 7.24 0.13 11.99
CA ARG A 122 8.20 -0.03 10.89
C ARG A 122 9.17 1.15 10.90
N GLY A 123 10.39 0.92 10.43
CA GLY A 123 11.37 2.00 10.29
C GLY A 123 10.85 3.09 9.33
N VAL A 124 10.95 4.36 9.74
CA VAL A 124 10.64 5.46 8.84
C VAL A 124 11.80 5.62 7.86
N ASN A 125 11.56 5.33 6.58
CA ASN A 125 12.57 5.47 5.54
C ASN A 125 11.98 6.06 4.25
N ALA A 126 11.65 7.36 4.31
CA ALA A 126 10.96 8.07 3.23
C ALA A 126 11.80 8.18 1.94
N ALA A 127 13.13 8.21 2.04
CA ALA A 127 14.06 8.26 0.91
C ALA A 127 14.70 6.90 0.57
N GLY A 128 14.25 5.83 1.24
CA GLY A 128 14.87 4.53 1.20
C GLY A 128 14.77 3.81 -0.15
N CYS A 129 15.85 3.16 -0.57
CA CYS A 129 15.90 2.40 -1.82
C CYS A 129 14.97 1.18 -1.79
N PHE A 130 14.32 0.82 -2.91
CA PHE A 130 13.62 -0.47 -3.01
C PHE A 130 14.55 -1.68 -2.80
N CYS A 131 15.87 -1.50 -2.90
CA CYS A 131 16.86 -2.53 -2.61
C CYS A 131 16.85 -3.00 -1.13
N GLU A 132 16.39 -2.17 -0.19
CA GLU A 132 16.45 -2.46 1.24
C GLU A 132 15.10 -2.93 1.79
N ALA A 133 15.11 -3.98 2.61
CA ALA A 133 13.88 -4.53 3.21
C ALA A 133 13.10 -3.49 4.03
N ALA A 134 13.77 -2.77 4.94
CA ALA A 134 13.13 -1.72 5.76
C ALA A 134 12.49 -0.62 4.91
N SER A 135 13.09 -0.29 3.77
CA SER A 135 12.57 0.69 2.82
C SER A 135 11.34 0.21 2.06
N ARG A 136 11.20 -1.11 1.84
CA ARG A 136 10.02 -1.74 1.27
C ARG A 136 8.90 -1.88 2.30
N GLU A 137 9.22 -2.28 3.53
CA GLU A 137 8.27 -2.28 4.67
C GLU A 137 7.66 -0.89 4.88
N HIS A 138 8.50 0.15 4.86
CA HIS A 138 8.03 1.53 4.94
C HIS A 138 6.99 1.84 3.86
N LYS A 139 7.27 1.48 2.59
CA LYS A 139 6.37 1.70 1.45
C LYS A 139 5.07 0.90 1.58
N TRP A 140 5.14 -0.35 2.02
CA TRP A 140 3.96 -1.16 2.32
C TRP A 140 3.04 -0.47 3.32
N GLY A 141 3.60 0.12 4.38
CA GLY A 141 2.78 0.85 5.33
C GLY A 141 2.17 2.14 4.77
N LEU A 142 2.84 2.86 3.85
CA LEU A 142 2.23 3.98 3.14
C LEU A 142 1.02 3.53 2.31
N VAL A 143 1.17 2.40 1.60
CA VAL A 143 0.10 1.81 0.78
C VAL A 143 -1.09 1.43 1.65
N LEU A 144 -0.87 0.65 2.71
CA LEU A 144 -1.94 0.16 3.58
C LEU A 144 -2.61 1.28 4.37
N GLU A 145 -1.87 2.30 4.82
CA GLU A 145 -2.47 3.50 5.45
C GLU A 145 -3.30 4.31 4.45
N THR A 146 -2.89 4.38 3.18
CA THR A 146 -3.69 5.06 2.13
C THR A 146 -4.99 4.30 1.87
N ILE A 147 -4.94 2.98 1.76
CA ILE A 147 -6.13 2.13 1.56
C ILE A 147 -7.07 2.27 2.77
N HIS A 148 -6.53 2.17 3.99
CA HIS A 148 -7.30 2.37 5.22
C HIS A 148 -7.99 3.75 5.22
N TYR A 149 -7.24 4.82 4.94
CA TYR A 149 -7.80 6.17 4.87
C TYR A 149 -8.93 6.27 3.85
N ALA A 150 -8.72 5.77 2.63
CA ALA A 150 -9.70 5.83 1.56
C ALA A 150 -11.01 5.12 1.93
N LEU A 151 -10.94 3.91 2.49
CA LEU A 151 -12.10 3.14 2.93
C LEU A 151 -12.79 3.82 4.13
N ALA A 152 -12.04 4.31 5.12
CA ALA A 152 -12.60 5.02 6.26
C ALA A 152 -13.37 6.29 5.82
N GLN A 153 -12.88 7.03 4.81
CA GLN A 153 -13.61 8.18 4.26
C GLN A 153 -14.89 7.77 3.52
N ARG A 154 -14.87 6.64 2.79
CA ARG A 154 -16.07 6.10 2.14
C ARG A 154 -17.14 5.71 3.15
N GLU A 155 -16.76 5.01 4.22
CA GLU A 155 -17.71 4.63 5.27
C GLU A 155 -18.30 5.86 5.97
N LEU A 156 -17.47 6.86 6.27
CA LEU A 156 -17.94 8.13 6.83
C LEU A 156 -18.95 8.85 5.92
N ALA A 157 -18.71 8.86 4.62
CA ALA A 157 -19.63 9.49 3.66
C ALA A 157 -20.97 8.73 3.61
N GLN A 158 -20.94 7.41 3.57
CA GLN A 158 -22.13 6.54 3.56
C GLN A 158 -22.94 6.63 4.86
N ASP A 159 -22.27 6.70 6.01
CA ASP A 159 -22.92 6.85 7.32
C ASP A 159 -23.57 8.24 7.51
N THR A 160 -23.27 9.21 6.63
CA THR A 160 -23.78 10.59 6.68
C THR A 160 -24.93 10.84 5.68
N GLU A 161 -25.20 9.92 4.74
CA GLU A 161 -26.34 10.01 3.84
C GLU A 161 -27.62 9.48 4.54
N PRO A 162 -28.71 10.28 4.61
CA PRO A 162 -29.93 9.94 5.36
C PRO A 162 -30.84 8.91 4.69
#